data_AF-A0A2N2APW8-F1
#
_entry.id   AF-A0A2N2APW8-F1
#
_cell.length_a   1.000
_cell.length_b   1.000
_cell.length_c   1.000
_cell.angle_alpha   90.00
_cell.angle_beta   90.00
_cell.angle_gamma   90.00
#
_symmetry.space_group_name_H-M   'P 1'
#
loop_
_entity.id
_entity.type
_entity.pdbx_description
1 polymer ?
#
loop_
_entity_poly.entity_id
_entity_poly.type
_entity_poly.pdbx_seq_one_letter_code
_entity_poly.pdbx_strand_id
1 'polypeptide(L)'
;MNNPKYHIFVCGSFRSNGRQKGFCHSKASLEIMETFLEEVEERGLSGKVLVTNTGCLGICEKGPIVIIYPDNVWYGSVKPGDVEEIMDLHIEGGKEVERLKL
;
A
#
# COMPACT_ATOMS: atom_id res chain seq x y z
N MET A 1 3.71 12.00 -19.97
CA MET A 1 3.23 10.89 -19.13
C MET A 1 4.16 10.82 -17.93
N ASN A 2 3.67 11.09 -16.73
CA ASN A 2 4.47 10.86 -15.53
C ASN A 2 4.68 9.34 -15.42
N ASN A 3 5.94 8.92 -15.41
CA ASN A 3 6.30 7.54 -15.16
C ASN A 3 6.70 7.46 -13.68
N PRO A 4 5.79 7.04 -12.79
CA PRO A 4 6.11 7.00 -11.37
C PRO A 4 7.27 6.03 -11.14
N LYS A 5 8.23 6.41 -10.30
CA LYS A 5 9.31 5.54 -9.84
C LYS A 5 8.75 4.34 -9.07
N TYR A 6 7.74 4.56 -8.22
CA TYR A 6 7.05 3.51 -7.50
C TYR A 6 5.54 3.60 -7.65
N HIS A 7 4.88 2.45 -7.71
CA HIS A 7 3.42 2.33 -7.67
C HIS A 7 3.02 1.43 -6.51
N ILE A 8 2.40 2.04 -5.51
CA ILE A 8 1.90 1.41 -4.29
C ILE A 8 0.44 1.03 -4.51
N PHE A 9 0.14 -0.25 -4.37
CA PHE A 9 -1.22 -0.78 -4.43
C PHE A 9 -1.67 -1.20 -3.04
N VAL A 10 -2.78 -0.66 -2.57
CA VAL A 10 -3.36 -1.01 -1.25
C VAL A 10 -4.66 -1.79 -1.45
N CYS A 11 -4.76 -2.96 -0.84
CA CYS A 11 -5.98 -3.78 -0.95
C CYS A 11 -7.14 -3.15 -0.16
N GLY A 12 -8.03 -2.45 -0.86
CA GLY A 12 -9.23 -1.85 -0.28
C GLY A 12 -10.42 -2.80 -0.14
N SER A 13 -10.25 -4.09 -0.51
CA SER A 13 -11.34 -5.08 -0.57
C SER A 13 -12.57 -4.60 -1.36
N PHE A 14 -12.35 -3.80 -2.40
CA PHE A 14 -13.43 -3.37 -3.29
C PHE A 14 -14.01 -4.55 -4.07
N ARG A 15 -15.33 -4.50 -4.29
CA ARG A 15 -16.09 -5.46 -5.10
C ARG A 15 -16.74 -4.71 -6.27
N SER A 16 -17.13 -5.46 -7.32
CA SER A 16 -17.75 -4.93 -8.53
C SER A 16 -19.07 -4.17 -8.30
N ASN A 17 -19.71 -4.34 -7.14
CA ASN A 17 -20.92 -3.62 -6.75
C ASN A 17 -20.64 -2.25 -6.08
N GLY A 18 -19.39 -1.78 -6.09
CA GLY A 18 -18.99 -0.50 -5.51
C GLY A 18 -18.92 -0.47 -3.98
N ARG A 19 -19.21 -1.58 -3.29
CA ARG A 19 -19.12 -1.67 -1.83
C ARG A 19 -17.79 -2.29 -1.41
N GLN A 20 -17.15 -1.67 -0.42
CA GLN A 20 -16.02 -2.28 0.27
C GLN A 20 -16.55 -3.32 1.27
N LYS A 21 -16.04 -4.55 1.18
CA LYS A 21 -16.37 -5.61 2.13
C LYS A 21 -15.26 -6.64 2.15
N GLY A 22 -14.81 -7.01 3.34
CA GLY A 22 -13.83 -8.08 3.53
C GLY A 22 -12.80 -7.75 4.58
N PHE A 23 -11.81 -8.64 4.68
CA PHE A 23 -10.84 -8.63 5.77
C PHE A 23 -9.99 -7.35 5.78
N CYS A 24 -9.39 -6.96 4.65
CA CYS A 24 -8.51 -5.78 4.61
C CYS A 24 -9.28 -4.50 4.94
N HIS A 25 -10.50 -4.34 4.43
CA HIS A 25 -11.37 -3.21 4.79
C HIS A 25 -11.67 -3.16 6.29
N SER A 26 -11.98 -4.31 6.91
CA SER A 26 -12.18 -4.40 8.37
C SER A 26 -10.91 -4.21 9.20
N LYS A 27 -9.74 -4.17 8.57
CA LYS A 27 -8.41 -4.06 9.19
C LYS A 27 -7.72 -2.76 8.76
N ALA A 28 -8.47 -1.67 8.73
CA ALA A 28 -7.94 -0.32 8.49
C ALA A 28 -7.26 -0.11 7.13
N SER A 29 -7.64 -0.85 6.07
CA SER A 29 -7.06 -0.61 4.73
C SER A 29 -7.30 0.79 4.18
N LEU A 30 -8.37 1.46 4.61
CA LEU A 30 -8.65 2.85 4.26
C LEU A 30 -7.64 3.79 4.91
N GLU A 31 -7.44 3.65 6.21
CA GLU A 31 -6.46 4.44 6.98
C GLU A 31 -5.04 4.23 6.43
N ILE A 32 -4.64 2.98 6.14
CA ILE A 32 -3.35 2.69 5.49
C ILE A 32 -3.20 3.46 4.16
N MET A 33 -4.26 3.49 3.34
CA MET A 33 -4.24 4.20 2.07
C MET A 33 -4.13 5.72 2.26
N GLU A 34 -4.88 6.28 3.21
CA GLU A 34 -4.84 7.70 3.55
C GLU A 34 -3.45 8.11 4.04
N THR A 35 -2.86 7.34 4.95
CA THR A 35 -1.50 7.59 5.44
C THR A 35 -0.47 7.53 4.31
N PHE A 36 -0.58 6.60 3.35
CA PHE A 36 0.32 6.60 2.18
C PHE A 36 0.16 7.85 1.32
N LEU A 37 -1.06 8.36 1.15
CA LEU A 37 -1.29 9.58 0.37
C LEU A 37 -0.70 10.81 1.05
N GLU A 38 -0.91 10.93 2.37
CA GLU A 38 -0.33 11.99 3.20
C GLU A 38 1.19 11.98 3.15
N GLU A 39 1.83 10.83 3.40
CA GLU A 39 3.29 10.69 3.34
C GLU A 39 3.88 11.03 1.96
N VAL A 40 3.19 10.67 0.88
CA VAL A 40 3.63 11.01 -0.49
C VAL A 40 3.57 12.52 -0.73
N GLU A 41 2.54 13.19 -0.22
CA GLU A 41 2.39 14.64 -0.33
C GLU A 41 3.42 15.38 0.53
N GLU A 42 3.53 15.02 1.81
CA GLU A 42 4.44 15.65 2.78
C GLU A 42 5.91 15.53 2.37
N ARG A 43 6.30 14.39 1.80
CA ARG A 43 7.67 14.14 1.30
C ARG A 43 7.94 14.75 -0.08
N GLY A 44 6.96 15.42 -0.69
CA GLY A 44 7.10 15.98 -2.04
C GLY A 44 7.35 14.92 -3.11
N LEU A 45 6.84 13.70 -2.91
CA LEU A 45 6.97 12.56 -3.81
C LEU A 45 5.84 12.50 -4.85
N SER A 46 4.91 13.47 -4.82
CA SER A 46 3.87 13.68 -5.82
C SER A 46 4.44 13.62 -7.24
N GLY A 47 3.96 12.64 -8.04
CA GLY A 47 4.40 12.40 -9.41
C GLY A 47 5.58 11.42 -9.55
N LYS A 48 6.29 11.09 -8.46
CA LYS A 48 7.28 10.00 -8.40
C LYS A 48 6.70 8.73 -7.79
N VAL A 49 5.76 8.87 -6.86
CA VAL A 49 5.05 7.75 -6.25
C VAL A 49 3.58 7.87 -6.57
N LEU A 50 2.97 6.77 -7.00
CA LEU A 50 1.54 6.67 -7.23
C LEU A 50 0.94 5.69 -6.22
N VAL A 51 -0.12 6.08 -5.54
CA VAL A 51 -0.87 5.21 -4.62
C VAL A 51 -2.21 4.87 -5.27
N THR A 52 -2.60 3.61 -5.25
CA THR A 52 -3.86 3.15 -5.86
C THR A 52 -4.51 2.08 -5.00
N ASN A 53 -5.82 2.19 -4.78
CA ASN A 53 -6.60 1.13 -4.18
C ASN A 53 -6.86 0.00 -5.18
N THR A 54 -6.84 -1.23 -4.69
CA THR A 54 -7.24 -2.40 -5.48
C THR A 54 -8.52 -3.03 -4.96
N GLY A 55 -9.14 -3.84 -5.81
CA GLY A 55 -10.08 -4.86 -5.37
C GLY A 55 -9.43 -5.90 -4.45
N CYS A 56 -10.22 -6.87 -4.03
CA CYS A 56 -9.73 -8.01 -3.24
C CYS A 56 -8.66 -8.81 -4.01
N LEU A 57 -7.49 -9.00 -3.39
CA LEU A 57 -6.36 -9.76 -3.94
C LEU A 57 -6.40 -11.27 -3.64
N GLY A 58 -7.41 -11.74 -2.91
CA GLY A 58 -7.65 -13.18 -2.67
C GLY A 58 -6.85 -13.79 -1.51
N ILE A 59 -5.89 -13.07 -0.93
CA ILE A 59 -5.01 -13.54 0.15
C ILE A 59 -5.35 -12.91 1.51
N CYS A 60 -6.64 -12.96 1.88
CA CYS A 60 -7.15 -12.31 3.09
C CYS A 60 -6.45 -12.75 4.39
N GLU A 61 -5.95 -13.99 4.47
CA GLU A 61 -5.27 -14.54 5.66
C GLU A 61 -3.99 -13.78 6.01
N LYS A 62 -3.36 -13.13 5.03
CA LYS A 62 -2.16 -12.32 5.20
C LYS A 62 -2.44 -10.81 5.15
N GLY A 63 -3.71 -10.38 5.07
CA GLY A 63 -4.07 -8.98 4.93
C GLY A 63 -3.90 -8.13 6.20
N PRO A 64 -3.96 -6.79 6.12
CA PRO A 64 -4.01 -5.95 4.92
C PRO A 64 -2.80 -6.12 4.01
N ILE A 65 -3.03 -6.00 2.69
CA ILE A 65 -2.00 -6.24 1.67
C ILE A 65 -1.62 -4.92 1.01
N VAL A 66 -0.32 -4.71 0.86
CA VAL A 66 0.27 -3.63 0.08
C VAL A 66 1.25 -4.23 -0.93
N ILE A 67 1.21 -3.79 -2.19
CA ILE A 67 2.15 -4.22 -3.24
C ILE A 67 2.90 -3.01 -3.74
N ILE A 68 4.21 -3.14 -3.92
CA ILE A 68 5.06 -2.07 -4.45
C ILE A 68 5.70 -2.53 -5.76
N TYR A 69 5.36 -1.81 -6.83
CA TYR A 69 6.01 -1.92 -8.15
C TYR A 69 7.00 -0.76 -8.34
N PRO A 70 8.07 -0.93 -9.15
CA PRO A 70 8.39 -2.07 -10.00
C PRO A 70 9.00 -3.28 -9.27
N ASP A 71 9.31 -3.16 -7.99
CA ASP A 71 10.08 -4.16 -7.23
C ASP A 71 9.34 -5.49 -7.00
N ASN A 72 8.03 -5.54 -7.28
CA ASN A 72 7.18 -6.71 -7.09
C ASN A 72 7.22 -7.26 -5.65
N VAL A 73 7.25 -6.33 -4.69
CA VAL A 73 7.27 -6.66 -3.25
C VAL A 73 5.84 -6.67 -2.72
N TRP A 74 5.52 -7.70 -1.96
CA TRP A 74 4.22 -7.88 -1.32
C TRP A 74 4.41 -7.79 0.19
N TYR A 75 3.73 -6.82 0.80
CA TYR A 75 3.64 -6.68 2.24
C TYR A 75 2.29 -7.17 2.73
N GLY A 76 2.31 -7.89 3.85
CA GLY A 76 1.11 -8.38 4.52
C GLY A 76 1.08 -7.96 5.98
N SER A 77 -0.11 -8.10 6.57
CA SER A 77 -0.39 -7.66 7.95
C SER A 77 0.00 -6.21 8.23
N VAL A 78 -0.01 -5.38 7.18
CA VAL A 78 0.36 -3.96 7.25
C VAL A 78 -0.65 -3.23 8.14
N LYS A 79 -0.16 -2.36 9.00
CA LYS A 79 -0.93 -1.46 9.86
C LYS A 79 -0.63 -0.01 9.48
N PRO A 80 -1.49 0.95 9.86
CA PRO A 80 -1.24 2.37 9.62
C PRO A 80 0.15 2.84 10.09
N GLY A 81 0.57 2.42 11.29
CA GLY A 81 1.91 2.75 11.82
C GLY A 81 3.09 2.07 11.12
N ASP A 82 2.86 1.14 10.19
CA ASP A 82 3.93 0.54 9.39
C ASP A 82 4.21 1.35 8.12
N VAL A 83 3.35 2.30 7.76
CA VAL A 83 3.44 3.08 6.51
C VAL A 83 4.70 3.94 6.48
N GLU A 84 5.00 4.64 7.58
CA GLU A 84 6.21 5.46 7.70
C GLU A 84 7.49 4.64 7.48
N GLU A 85 7.57 3.43 8.07
CA GLU A 85 8.71 2.53 7.86
C GLU A 85 8.84 2.07 6.40
N ILE A 86 7.72 1.77 5.72
CA ILE A 86 7.72 1.41 4.30
C ILE A 86 8.20 2.60 3.45
N MET A 87 7.77 3.82 3.76
CA MET A 87 8.17 5.03 3.04
C MET A 87 9.67 5.31 3.24
N ASP A 88 10.16 5.24 4.47
CA ASP A 88 11.56 5.47 4.83
C ASP A 88 12.50 4.43 4.21
N LEU A 89 12.25 3.14 4.50
CA LEU A 89 13.17 2.08 4.14
C LEU A 89 13.05 1.74 2.66
N HIS A 90 11.84 1.55 2.14
CA HIS A 90 11.65 1.01 0.80
C HIS A 90 11.57 2.12 -0.25
N ILE A 91 10.64 3.06 -0.10
CA ILE A 91 10.40 4.07 -1.13
C ILE A 91 11.60 5.03 -1.27
N GLU A 92 12.10 5.57 -0.16
CA GLU A 92 13.25 6.47 -0.19
C GLU A 92 14.58 5.73 -0.06
N GLY A 93 14.67 4.76 0.85
CA GLY A 93 15.90 4.01 1.15
C GLY A 93 16.24 2.87 0.18
N GLY A 94 15.29 2.42 -0.65
CA GLY A 94 15.49 1.31 -1.60
C GLY A 94 15.70 -0.06 -0.95
N LYS A 95 15.28 -0.24 0.30
CA LYS A 95 15.40 -1.48 1.08
C LYS A 95 14.04 -1.98 1.55
N GLU A 96 13.77 -3.26 1.35
CA GLU A 96 12.50 -3.85 1.71
C GLU A 96 12.33 -4.00 3.24
N VAL A 97 11.09 -3.91 3.71
CA VAL A 97 10.72 -4.12 5.11
C VAL A 97 10.52 -5.62 5.35
N GLU A 98 11.61 -6.35 5.61
CA GLU A 98 11.63 -7.82 5.69
C GLU A 98 10.57 -8.41 6.64
N ARG A 99 10.27 -7.74 7.77
CA ARG A 99 9.27 -8.23 8.73
C ARG A 99 7.83 -8.26 8.18
N LEU A 100 7.54 -7.49 7.13
CA LEU A 100 6.21 -7.39 6.51
C LEU A 100 6.12 -8.20 5.21
N LYS A 101 7.26 -8.66 4.68
CA LYS A 101 7.35 -9.30 3.36
C LYS A 101 6.65 -10.67 3.36
N LEU A 102 5.97 -10.99 2.26
CA LEU A 102 5.17 -12.21 2.07
C LEU A 102 5.85 -13.38 1.38
#